data_AF-A0A820K800-F1
#
_entry.id   AF-A0A820K800-F1
#
_cell.length_a   1.000
_cell.length_b   1.000
_cell.length_c   1.000
_cell.angle_alpha   90.00
_cell.angle_beta   90.00
_cell.angle_gamma   90.00
#
_symmetry.space_group_name_H-M   'P 1'
#
loop_
_entity.id
_entity.type
_entity.pdbx_description
1 polymer ?
#
loop_
_entity_poly.entity_id
_entity_poly.type
_entity_poly.pdbx_seq_one_letter_code
_entity_poly.pdbx_strand_id
1 'polypeptide(L)'
;LHGVQNKALFALGLIRGLGGNVNEKTKEAFANEIFNLTGEHSPDSNDILSIKYDERSNSLTTYKNDDKTELSVDNFNNMYDLPVIRTIDIQRYLDSFLPWLNNKHRQPFLVVGPDGCGKGTLLRYCFRQLRSTQVAILHCSAQTSPIHVIQKLNQSCIQVSSTNGRTYRPKDCENLILYVKDINLPKLDKWGTSQLIEFLQQ
;
A
#
# COMPACT_ATOMS: atom_id res chain seq x y z
N LEU A 1 4.93 14.02 11.31
CA LEU A 1 6.11 13.32 10.74
C LEU A 1 6.63 12.35 11.79
N HIS A 2 6.16 11.11 11.79
CA HIS A 2 6.67 10.08 12.71
C HIS A 2 7.91 9.41 12.10
N GLY A 3 8.95 9.19 12.91
CA GLY A 3 10.11 8.39 12.51
C GLY A 3 11.17 9.11 11.66
N VAL A 4 11.05 10.41 11.41
CA VAL A 4 12.08 11.17 10.66
C VAL A 4 13.22 11.55 11.60
N GLN A 5 14.43 11.12 11.27
CA GLN A 5 15.63 11.30 12.12
C GLN A 5 16.58 12.38 11.59
N ASN A 6 16.59 12.62 10.28
CA ASN A 6 17.45 13.62 9.65
C ASN A 6 16.79 14.27 8.44
N LYS A 7 17.48 15.26 7.89
CA LYS A 7 17.02 16.08 6.77
C LYS A 7 16.90 15.29 5.47
N ALA A 8 17.82 14.37 5.19
CA ALA A 8 17.73 13.45 4.06
C ALA A 8 16.46 12.58 4.08
N LEU A 9 16.14 11.96 5.22
CA LEU A 9 14.94 11.15 5.40
C LEU A 9 13.67 12.02 5.32
N PHE A 10 13.73 13.26 5.82
CA PHE A 10 12.65 14.23 5.69
C PHE A 10 12.37 14.55 4.21
N ALA A 11 13.40 14.89 3.44
CA ALA A 11 13.30 15.20 2.01
C ALA A 11 12.69 14.01 1.23
N LEU A 12 13.22 12.80 1.46
CA LEU A 12 12.70 11.60 0.80
C LEU A 12 11.24 11.30 1.20
N GLY A 13 10.89 11.51 2.48
CA GLY A 13 9.52 11.37 2.97
C GLY A 13 8.55 12.34 2.29
N LEU A 14 8.96 13.60 2.07
CA LEU A 14 8.17 14.58 1.32
C LEU A 14 7.97 14.16 -0.13
N ILE A 15 9.04 13.73 -0.80
CA ILE A 15 8.98 13.27 -2.20
C ILE A 15 8.02 12.08 -2.34
N ARG A 16 8.09 11.11 -1.42
CA ARG A 16 7.21 9.93 -1.44
C ARG A 16 5.76 10.29 -1.10
N GLY A 17 5.54 11.12 -0.08
CA GLY A 17 4.22 11.47 0.41
C GLY A 17 3.43 12.35 -0.57
N LEU A 18 4.07 13.37 -1.15
CA LEU A 18 3.41 14.30 -2.08
C LEU A 18 3.52 13.86 -3.54
N GLY A 19 4.60 13.15 -3.90
CA GLY A 19 4.85 12.66 -5.25
C GLY A 19 4.07 11.39 -5.64
N GLY A 20 3.21 10.87 -4.76
CA GLY A 20 2.41 9.67 -5.05
C GLY A 20 1.25 9.90 -6.03
N ASN A 21 0.75 11.14 -6.11
CA ASN A 21 -0.46 11.48 -6.89
C ASN A 21 -0.16 12.22 -8.21
N VAL A 22 1.11 12.34 -8.59
CA VAL A 22 1.55 13.03 -9.80
C VAL A 22 2.19 12.06 -10.79
N ASN A 23 2.24 12.44 -12.06
CA ASN A 23 2.94 11.66 -13.07
C ASN A 23 4.47 11.68 -12.84
N GLU A 24 5.18 10.75 -13.50
CA GLU A 24 6.61 10.56 -13.30
C GLU A 24 7.45 11.80 -13.63
N LYS A 25 7.16 12.50 -14.74
CA LYS A 25 7.87 13.73 -15.13
C LYS A 25 7.73 14.85 -14.09
N THR A 26 6.52 15.05 -13.57
CA THR A 26 6.25 16.03 -12.52
C THR A 26 6.92 15.62 -11.21
N LYS A 27 6.96 14.31 -10.92
CA LYS A 27 7.62 13.76 -9.73
C LYS A 27 9.13 13.98 -9.77
N GLU A 28 9.78 13.81 -10.93
CA GLU A 28 11.21 14.08 -11.12
C GLU A 28 11.53 15.56 -10.88
N ALA A 29 10.77 16.47 -11.49
CA ALA A 29 10.94 17.91 -11.28
C ALA A 29 10.76 18.30 -9.80
N PHE A 30 9.72 17.76 -9.16
CA PHE A 30 9.45 17.97 -7.74
C PHE A 30 10.58 17.43 -6.84
N ALA A 31 11.09 16.23 -7.13
CA ALA A 31 12.21 15.66 -6.38
C ALA A 31 13.47 16.54 -6.47
N ASN A 32 13.81 17.02 -7.67
CA ASN A 32 14.93 17.94 -7.88
C ASN A 32 14.77 19.22 -7.04
N GLU A 33 13.58 19.82 -7.05
CA GLU A 33 13.29 21.03 -6.29
C GLU A 33 13.42 20.79 -4.77
N ILE A 34 12.89 19.68 -4.26
CA ILE A 34 13.02 19.33 -2.84
C ILE A 34 14.48 19.12 -2.43
N PHE A 35 15.28 18.43 -3.24
CA PHE A 35 16.71 18.26 -2.94
C PHE A 35 17.46 19.60 -2.94
N ASN A 36 17.16 20.49 -3.91
CA ASN A 36 17.73 21.83 -3.93
C ASN A 36 17.33 22.67 -2.71
N LEU A 37 16.05 22.67 -2.34
CA LEU A 37 15.54 23.40 -1.17
C LEU A 37 16.10 22.87 0.15
N THR A 38 16.32 21.57 0.23
CA THR A 38 16.91 20.92 1.40
C THR A 38 18.44 20.92 1.36
N GLY A 39 19.10 21.36 0.29
CA GLY A 39 20.56 21.28 0.16
C GLY A 39 21.12 19.86 0.33
N GLU A 40 20.29 18.85 0.12
CA GLU A 40 20.67 17.44 0.14
C GLU A 40 21.05 17.02 -1.28
N HIS A 41 22.06 16.17 -1.42
CA HIS A 41 22.52 15.71 -2.73
C HIS A 41 21.92 14.36 -3.10
N SER A 42 21.43 14.24 -4.34
CA SER A 42 21.07 12.94 -4.90
C SER A 42 22.33 12.08 -5.09
N PRO A 43 22.34 10.81 -4.68
CA PRO A 43 23.42 9.87 -4.99
C PRO A 43 23.56 9.59 -6.49
N ASP A 44 22.46 9.75 -7.25
CA ASP A 44 22.42 9.57 -8.69
C ASP A 44 21.61 10.71 -9.33
N SER A 45 22.29 11.60 -10.05
CA SER A 45 21.65 12.72 -10.73
C SER A 45 20.86 12.29 -11.98
N ASN A 46 21.12 11.09 -12.51
CA ASN A 46 20.42 10.58 -13.69
C ASN A 46 19.13 9.83 -13.32
N ASP A 47 19.04 9.31 -12.09
CA ASP A 47 17.85 8.60 -11.60
C ASP A 47 17.48 9.03 -10.17
N ILE A 48 16.86 10.20 -10.08
CA ILE A 48 16.49 10.83 -8.82
C ILE A 48 15.31 10.14 -8.11
N LEU A 49 14.55 9.31 -8.82
CA LEU A 49 13.40 8.61 -8.25
C LEU A 49 13.78 7.26 -7.64
N SER A 50 14.94 6.72 -7.98
CA SER A 50 15.46 5.46 -7.44
C SER A 50 16.28 5.64 -6.16
N ILE A 51 15.99 6.67 -5.38
CA ILE A 51 16.67 6.95 -4.11
C ILE A 51 15.96 6.23 -2.95
N LYS A 52 16.78 5.60 -2.11
CA LYS A 52 16.38 5.02 -0.84
C LYS A 52 17.21 5.59 0.30
N TYR A 53 16.63 5.59 1.48
CA TYR A 53 17.34 5.93 2.70
C TYR A 53 17.91 4.65 3.31
N ASP A 54 19.21 4.61 3.57
CA ASP A 54 19.85 3.49 4.26
C ASP A 54 20.07 3.84 5.73
N GLU A 55 19.31 3.17 6.62
CA GLU A 55 19.41 3.37 8.06
C GLU A 55 20.79 3.00 8.62
N ARG A 56 21.54 2.08 7.98
CA ARG A 56 22.84 1.63 8.47
C ARG A 56 23.93 2.67 8.25
N SER A 57 23.94 3.28 7.07
CA SER A 57 24.89 4.34 6.73
C SER A 57 24.36 5.75 7.04
N ASN A 58 23.11 5.86 7.49
CA ASN A 58 22.44 7.12 7.80
C ASN A 58 22.49 8.11 6.62
N SER A 59 22.37 7.60 5.39
CA SER A 59 22.59 8.36 4.16
C SER A 59 21.65 7.94 3.03
N LEU A 60 21.54 8.78 1.99
CA LEU A 60 20.82 8.44 0.77
C LEU A 60 21.68 7.51 -0.10
N THR A 61 21.05 6.48 -0.63
CA THR A 61 21.66 5.53 -1.58
C THR A 61 20.67 5.23 -2.71
N THR A 62 21.11 4.53 -3.75
CA THR A 62 20.24 4.12 -4.86
C THR A 62 19.70 2.70 -4.63
N TYR A 63 18.47 2.43 -5.05
CA TYR A 63 17.98 1.06 -5.17
C TYR A 63 18.85 0.26 -6.13
N LYS A 64 18.95 -1.04 -5.87
CA LYS A 64 19.64 -2.01 -6.72
C LYS A 64 18.72 -3.19 -6.92
N ASN A 65 18.78 -3.82 -8.09
CA ASN A 65 18.04 -5.06 -8.31
C ASN A 65 18.48 -6.10 -7.28
N ASP A 66 17.52 -6.83 -6.73
CA ASP A 66 17.78 -7.93 -5.82
C ASP A 66 17.56 -9.25 -6.56
N ASP A 67 18.67 -9.78 -7.08
CA ASP A 67 18.68 -11.02 -7.87
C ASP A 67 18.62 -12.28 -6.98
N LYS A 68 18.52 -12.14 -5.65
CA LYS A 68 18.56 -13.27 -4.70
C LYS A 68 17.23 -14.00 -4.56
N THR A 69 16.40 -14.01 -5.59
CA THR A 69 15.12 -14.73 -5.53
C THR A 69 15.39 -16.21 -5.78
N GLU A 70 15.50 -17.00 -4.71
CA GLU A 70 15.56 -18.46 -4.84
C GLU A 70 14.22 -18.96 -5.37
N LEU A 71 14.23 -19.49 -6.59
CA LEU A 71 13.04 -19.99 -7.28
C LEU A 71 13.07 -21.51 -7.28
N SER A 72 11.99 -22.11 -6.78
CA SER A 72 11.70 -23.53 -6.91
C SER A 72 10.40 -23.72 -7.70
N VAL A 73 10.21 -24.91 -8.27
CA VAL A 73 8.96 -25.25 -8.99
C VAL A 73 7.75 -25.11 -8.06
N ASP A 74 7.93 -25.41 -6.77
CA ASP A 74 6.86 -25.32 -5.77
C ASP A 74 6.32 -23.90 -5.60
N ASN A 75 7.14 -22.88 -5.86
CA ASN A 75 6.70 -21.48 -5.82
C ASN A 75 5.68 -21.13 -6.91
N PHE A 76 5.55 -21.95 -7.96
CA PHE A 76 4.63 -21.71 -9.06
C PHE A 76 3.34 -22.54 -8.97
N ASN A 77 3.23 -23.44 -7.98
CA ASN A 77 2.05 -24.29 -7.80
C ASN A 77 0.81 -23.49 -7.37
N ASN A 78 1.00 -22.37 -6.67
CA ASN A 78 -0.09 -21.51 -6.24
C ASN A 78 -0.11 -20.21 -7.05
N MET A 79 -1.08 -20.10 -7.97
CA MET A 79 -1.25 -18.92 -8.82
C MET A 79 -1.57 -17.64 -8.02
N TYR A 80 -2.03 -17.76 -6.77
CA TYR A 80 -2.24 -16.63 -5.86
C TYR A 80 -0.98 -16.30 -5.03
N ASP A 81 0.07 -17.13 -5.09
CA ASP A 81 1.33 -17.03 -4.36
C ASP A 81 2.55 -17.12 -5.27
N LEU A 82 2.54 -16.33 -6.33
CA LEU A 82 3.69 -16.25 -7.22
C LEU A 82 4.83 -15.45 -6.57
N PRO A 83 6.09 -15.87 -6.79
CA PRO A 83 7.26 -15.14 -6.33
C PRO A 83 7.32 -13.76 -6.98
N VAL A 84 7.69 -12.74 -6.21
CA VAL A 84 7.83 -11.37 -6.68
C VAL A 84 9.30 -11.05 -6.88
N ILE A 85 9.68 -10.74 -8.12
CA ILE A 85 11.02 -10.27 -8.46
C ILE A 85 11.17 -8.84 -7.93
N ARG A 86 12.18 -8.62 -7.07
CA ARG A 86 12.42 -7.33 -6.41
C ARG A 86 13.25 -6.40 -7.30
N THR A 87 12.64 -5.95 -8.40
CA THR A 87 13.19 -4.87 -9.23
C THR A 87 13.22 -3.55 -8.46
N ILE A 88 13.93 -2.56 -8.98
CA ILE A 88 14.01 -1.20 -8.42
C ILE A 88 12.60 -0.62 -8.16
N ASP A 89 11.69 -0.69 -9.14
CA ASP A 89 10.33 -0.18 -9.00
C ASP A 89 9.53 -0.87 -7.90
N ILE A 90 9.63 -2.19 -7.82
CA ILE A 90 8.94 -2.97 -6.78
C ILE A 90 9.43 -2.54 -5.41
N GLN A 91 10.74 -2.41 -5.21
CA GLN A 91 11.31 -1.93 -3.94
C GLN A 91 10.84 -0.50 -3.62
N ARG A 92 10.84 0.40 -4.62
CA ARG A 92 10.34 1.78 -4.48
C ARG A 92 8.88 1.83 -4.05
N TYR A 93 8.02 1.01 -4.63
CA TYR A 93 6.61 0.94 -4.25
C TYR A 93 6.43 0.38 -2.85
N LEU A 94 7.11 -0.73 -2.53
CA LEU A 94 7.10 -1.33 -1.19
C LEU A 94 7.45 -0.30 -0.12
N ASP A 95 8.58 0.39 -0.28
CA ASP A 95 9.05 1.40 0.66
C ASP A 95 8.14 2.64 0.77
N SER A 96 7.25 2.85 -0.21
CA SER A 96 6.30 3.97 -0.20
C SER A 96 5.07 3.70 0.66
N PHE A 97 4.48 2.50 0.59
CA PHE A 97 3.22 2.20 1.30
C PHE A 97 3.35 1.16 2.42
N LEU A 98 4.45 0.40 2.53
CA LEU A 98 4.69 -0.51 3.67
C LEU A 98 4.58 0.20 5.03
N PRO A 99 5.04 1.45 5.21
CA PRO A 99 4.85 2.18 6.47
C PRO A 99 3.38 2.26 6.91
N TRP A 100 2.45 2.33 5.95
CA TRP A 100 1.00 2.41 6.19
C TRP A 100 0.35 1.06 6.52
N LEU A 101 1.05 -0.06 6.28
CA LEU A 101 0.59 -1.40 6.66
C LEU A 101 1.06 -1.80 8.06
N ASN A 102 2.11 -1.14 8.58
CA ASN A 102 2.66 -1.43 9.90
C ASN A 102 1.64 -1.11 11.02
N ASN A 103 1.51 -2.00 12.00
CA ASN A 103 0.56 -1.87 13.12
C ASN A 103 0.67 -0.55 13.88
N LYS A 104 1.86 0.06 13.96
CA LYS A 104 2.07 1.33 14.67
C LYS A 104 1.53 2.57 13.92
N HIS A 105 1.49 2.50 12.59
CA HIS A 105 1.19 3.65 11.71
C HIS A 105 0.17 3.27 10.63
N ARG A 106 -0.76 2.36 10.99
CA ARG A 106 -1.71 1.85 10.02
C ARG A 106 -2.58 2.98 9.48
N GLN A 107 -2.67 3.07 8.15
CA GLN A 107 -3.51 4.05 7.46
C GLN A 107 -4.25 3.35 6.32
N PRO A 108 -5.52 3.71 6.04
CA PRO A 108 -6.18 3.29 4.81
C PRO A 108 -5.53 3.99 3.61
N PHE A 109 -5.32 3.27 2.52
CA PHE A 109 -4.75 3.83 1.28
C PHE A 109 -5.32 3.14 0.04
N LEU A 110 -5.17 3.80 -1.11
CA LEU A 110 -5.57 3.29 -2.41
C LEU A 110 -4.32 3.06 -3.29
N VAL A 111 -4.25 1.91 -3.96
CA VAL A 111 -3.24 1.64 -4.98
C VAL A 111 -3.87 1.82 -6.35
N VAL A 112 -3.42 2.84 -7.07
CA VAL A 112 -3.92 3.19 -8.42
C VAL A 112 -2.90 2.77 -9.46
N GLY A 113 -3.38 2.21 -10.57
CA GLY A 113 -2.55 1.85 -11.71
C GLY A 113 -3.36 1.09 -12.76
N PRO A 114 -2.83 0.94 -13.99
CA PRO A 114 -3.50 0.24 -15.08
C PRO A 114 -3.84 -1.22 -14.74
N ASP A 115 -4.78 -1.79 -15.48
CA ASP A 115 -5.10 -3.22 -15.34
C ASP A 115 -3.91 -4.08 -15.77
N GLY A 116 -3.68 -5.18 -15.04
CA GLY A 116 -2.54 -6.06 -15.29
C GLY A 116 -1.18 -5.56 -14.77
N CYS A 117 -1.05 -4.37 -14.19
CA CYS A 117 0.25 -3.85 -13.72
C CYS A 117 0.78 -4.47 -12.40
N GLY A 118 0.18 -5.56 -11.92
CA GLY A 118 0.67 -6.29 -10.74
C GLY A 118 0.24 -5.75 -9.36
N LYS A 119 -0.65 -4.75 -9.28
CA LYS A 119 -1.18 -4.17 -8.02
C LYS A 119 -1.54 -5.25 -6.98
N GLY A 120 -2.32 -6.24 -7.42
CA GLY A 120 -2.80 -7.31 -6.55
C GLY A 120 -1.71 -8.28 -6.10
N THR A 121 -0.71 -8.54 -6.95
CA THR A 121 0.46 -9.37 -6.60
C THR A 121 1.30 -8.67 -5.55
N LEU A 122 1.57 -7.38 -5.73
CA LEU A 122 2.35 -6.56 -4.81
C LEU A 122 1.71 -6.44 -3.43
N LEU A 123 0.40 -6.17 -3.36
CA LEU A 123 -0.32 -6.09 -2.10
C LEU A 123 -0.37 -7.43 -1.36
N ARG A 124 -0.62 -8.54 -2.07
CA ARG A 124 -0.58 -9.88 -1.46
C ARG A 124 0.80 -10.22 -0.90
N TYR A 125 1.85 -9.88 -1.64
CA TYR A 125 3.22 -10.03 -1.16
C TYR A 125 3.45 -9.28 0.16
N CYS A 126 2.92 -8.07 0.30
CA CYS A 126 3.01 -7.31 1.56
C CYS A 126 2.20 -7.95 2.69
N PHE A 127 0.96 -8.38 2.41
CA PHE A 127 0.09 -8.97 3.42
C PHE A 127 0.67 -10.23 4.04
N ARG A 128 1.41 -11.04 3.27
CA ARG A 128 2.11 -12.23 3.78
C ARG A 128 3.17 -11.93 4.84
N GLN A 129 3.76 -10.74 4.79
CA GLN A 129 4.78 -10.33 5.75
C GLN A 129 4.19 -9.84 7.07
N LEU A 130 2.89 -9.53 7.10
CA LEU A 130 2.20 -9.05 8.29
C LEU A 130 1.88 -10.22 9.23
N ARG A 131 2.29 -10.09 10.50
CA ARG A 131 1.99 -11.07 11.54
C ARG A 131 0.60 -10.81 12.14
N SER A 132 -0.05 -11.86 12.64
CA SER A 132 -1.33 -11.79 13.34
C SER A 132 -2.40 -11.00 12.58
N THR A 133 -2.36 -11.06 11.24
CA THR A 133 -3.22 -10.27 10.35
C THR A 133 -3.97 -11.18 9.39
N GLN A 134 -5.28 -11.05 9.35
CA GLN A 134 -6.14 -11.72 8.37
C GLN A 134 -6.54 -10.73 7.27
N VAL A 135 -6.63 -11.20 6.03
CA VAL A 135 -7.08 -10.37 4.90
C VAL A 135 -8.44 -10.85 4.41
N ALA A 136 -9.45 -10.00 4.51
CA ALA A 136 -10.76 -10.19 3.90
C ALA A 136 -10.79 -9.51 2.53
N ILE A 137 -10.77 -10.30 1.46
CA ILE A 137 -10.81 -9.79 0.09
C ILE A 137 -12.27 -9.62 -0.35
N LEU A 138 -12.62 -8.42 -0.82
CA LEU A 138 -13.90 -8.10 -1.45
C LEU A 138 -13.65 -7.75 -2.92
N HIS A 139 -14.24 -8.51 -3.83
CA HIS A 139 -14.19 -8.24 -5.26
C HIS A 139 -15.43 -7.44 -5.67
N CYS A 140 -15.23 -6.17 -6.04
CA CYS A 140 -16.34 -5.33 -6.46
C CYS A 140 -16.77 -5.64 -7.90
N SER A 141 -18.05 -5.40 -8.15
CA SER A 141 -18.70 -5.39 -9.46
C SER A 141 -19.74 -4.27 -9.48
N ALA A 142 -20.43 -4.09 -10.61
CA ALA A 142 -21.53 -3.13 -10.74
C ALA A 142 -22.68 -3.37 -9.73
N GLN A 143 -22.80 -4.59 -9.18
CA GLN A 143 -23.84 -4.95 -8.22
C GLN A 143 -23.38 -4.89 -6.76
N THR A 144 -22.10 -4.59 -6.50
CA THR A 144 -21.58 -4.55 -5.14
C THR A 144 -22.16 -3.36 -4.37
N SER A 145 -23.00 -3.66 -3.38
CA SER A 145 -23.55 -2.71 -2.41
C SER A 145 -22.96 -2.89 -1.00
N PRO A 146 -23.22 -1.94 -0.06
CA PRO A 146 -22.73 -2.01 1.32
C PRO A 146 -23.03 -3.31 2.07
N ILE A 147 -24.14 -3.99 1.75
CA ILE A 147 -24.51 -5.24 2.41
C ILE A 147 -23.47 -6.34 2.21
N HIS A 148 -22.77 -6.37 1.07
CA HIS A 148 -21.72 -7.35 0.80
C HIS A 148 -20.48 -7.09 1.67
N VAL A 149 -20.18 -5.82 1.99
CA VAL A 149 -19.11 -5.47 2.95
C VAL A 149 -19.48 -6.02 4.32
N ILE A 150 -20.71 -5.77 4.78
CA ILE A 150 -21.20 -6.25 6.08
C ILE A 150 -21.17 -7.78 6.13
N GLN A 151 -21.63 -8.46 5.08
CA GLN A 151 -21.56 -9.93 5.00
C GLN A 151 -20.12 -10.44 5.08
N LYS A 152 -19.17 -9.78 4.40
CA LYS A 152 -17.76 -10.16 4.44
C LYS A 152 -17.14 -9.94 5.83
N LEU A 153 -17.52 -8.87 6.50
CA LEU A 153 -17.14 -8.61 7.89
C LEU A 153 -17.76 -9.64 8.83
N ASN A 154 -19.02 -10.01 8.69
CA ASN A 154 -19.67 -11.06 9.51
C ASN A 154 -18.99 -12.44 9.37
N GLN A 155 -18.46 -12.75 8.19
CA GLN A 155 -17.68 -13.97 7.97
C GLN A 155 -16.35 -13.95 8.72
N SER A 156 -15.69 -12.78 8.77
CA SER A 156 -14.31 -12.61 9.27
C SER A 156 -14.22 -12.08 10.71
N CYS A 157 -15.34 -11.60 11.27
CA CYS A 157 -15.44 -10.99 12.60
C CYS A 157 -16.52 -11.67 13.45
N ILE A 158 -16.34 -11.60 14.76
CA ILE A 158 -17.40 -11.82 15.76
C ILE A 158 -17.99 -10.49 16.21
N GLN A 159 -19.26 -10.50 16.58
CA GLN A 159 -19.92 -9.36 17.18
C GLN A 159 -19.83 -9.46 18.70
N VAL A 160 -19.19 -8.47 19.33
CA VAL A 160 -19.04 -8.39 20.78
C VAL A 160 -19.96 -7.30 21.32
N SER A 161 -20.82 -7.67 22.26
CA SER A 161 -21.67 -6.71 22.97
C SER A 161 -20.91 -6.16 24.18
N SER A 162 -20.86 -4.85 24.30
CA SER A 162 -20.23 -4.13 25.41
C SER A 162 -21.15 -3.04 25.94
N THR A 163 -20.78 -2.38 27.03
CA THR A 163 -21.50 -1.21 27.56
C THR A 163 -21.62 -0.06 26.56
N ASN A 164 -20.69 0.01 25.59
CA ASN A 164 -20.66 1.03 24.54
C ASN A 164 -21.37 0.57 23.25
N GLY A 165 -22.18 -0.48 23.34
CA GLY A 165 -22.88 -1.06 22.20
C GLY A 165 -22.16 -2.26 21.58
N ARG A 166 -22.57 -2.59 20.36
CA ARG A 166 -22.14 -3.76 19.60
C ARG A 166 -20.99 -3.38 18.68
N THR A 167 -19.88 -4.09 18.78
CA THR A 167 -18.70 -3.86 17.94
C THR A 167 -18.27 -5.14 17.24
N TYR A 168 -17.71 -5.01 16.04
CA TYR A 168 -17.09 -6.13 15.34
C TYR A 168 -15.63 -6.27 15.79
N ARG A 169 -15.22 -7.49 16.10
CA ARG A 169 -13.83 -7.85 16.36
C ARG A 169 -13.41 -9.01 15.47
N PRO A 170 -12.20 -9.02 14.89
CA PRO A 170 -11.73 -10.17 14.11
C PRO A 170 -11.75 -11.46 14.95
N LYS A 171 -12.06 -12.61 14.32
CA LYS A 171 -12.26 -13.88 15.05
C LYS A 171 -10.95 -14.47 15.58
N ASP A 172 -9.98 -14.66 14.68
CA ASP A 172 -8.80 -15.49 14.91
C ASP A 172 -7.47 -14.72 14.78
N CYS A 173 -7.55 -13.39 14.75
CA CYS A 173 -6.38 -12.53 14.56
C CYS A 173 -6.52 -11.21 15.32
N GLU A 174 -5.39 -10.54 15.58
CA GLU A 174 -5.40 -9.21 16.17
C GLU A 174 -5.88 -8.15 15.18
N ASN A 175 -5.61 -8.36 13.88
CA ASN A 175 -5.78 -7.34 12.87
C ASN A 175 -6.51 -7.91 11.64
N LEU A 176 -7.56 -7.22 11.19
CA LEU A 176 -8.23 -7.52 9.93
C LEU A 176 -7.93 -6.42 8.91
N ILE A 177 -7.47 -6.81 7.72
CA ILE A 177 -7.37 -5.92 6.55
C ILE A 177 -8.52 -6.24 5.62
N LEU A 178 -9.38 -5.25 5.36
CA LEU A 178 -10.37 -5.32 4.30
C LEU A 178 -9.74 -4.86 2.98
N TYR A 179 -9.44 -5.81 2.09
CA TYR A 179 -8.89 -5.52 0.77
C TYR A 179 -10.02 -5.44 -0.27
N VAL A 180 -10.41 -4.22 -0.62
CA VAL A 180 -11.44 -3.95 -1.63
C VAL A 180 -10.79 -3.82 -3.01
N LYS A 181 -11.13 -4.75 -3.91
CA LYS A 181 -10.69 -4.70 -5.31
C LYS A 181 -11.72 -4.02 -6.18
N ASP A 182 -11.24 -3.22 -7.14
CA ASP A 182 -12.06 -2.63 -8.19
C ASP A 182 -13.17 -1.71 -7.65
N ILE A 183 -12.81 -0.87 -6.66
CA ILE A 183 -13.71 0.06 -5.95
C ILE A 183 -14.44 1.06 -6.85
N ASN A 184 -13.96 1.24 -8.08
CA ASN A 184 -14.55 2.08 -9.12
C ASN A 184 -15.68 1.41 -9.92
N LEU A 185 -15.89 0.09 -9.78
CA LEU A 185 -16.93 -0.64 -10.51
C LEU A 185 -18.37 -0.53 -9.98
N PRO A 186 -18.65 -0.32 -8.68
CA PRO A 186 -20.02 -0.19 -8.18
C PRO A 186 -20.83 0.86 -8.92
N LYS A 187 -22.08 0.54 -9.23
CA LYS A 187 -22.97 1.41 -10.00
C LYS A 187 -23.25 2.71 -9.25
N LEU A 188 -23.13 3.83 -9.96
CA LEU A 188 -23.53 5.14 -9.48
C LEU A 188 -25.05 5.31 -9.55
N ASP A 189 -25.60 6.05 -8.60
CA ASP A 189 -27.00 6.49 -8.66
C ASP A 189 -27.22 7.56 -9.74
N LYS A 190 -28.44 8.09 -9.83
CA LYS A 190 -28.81 9.12 -10.80
C LYS A 190 -28.04 10.44 -10.62
N TRP A 191 -27.37 10.62 -9.49
CA TRP A 191 -26.65 11.84 -9.11
C TRP A 191 -25.13 11.63 -9.13
N GLY A 192 -24.65 10.47 -9.59
CA GLY A 192 -23.22 10.17 -9.65
C GLY A 192 -22.63 9.67 -8.34
N THR A 193 -23.45 9.34 -7.35
CA THR A 193 -23.00 8.90 -6.02
C THR A 193 -22.93 7.37 -5.94
N SER A 194 -21.83 6.84 -5.40
CA SER A 194 -21.69 5.41 -5.12
C SER A 194 -22.05 5.13 -3.67
N GLN A 195 -23.12 4.37 -3.45
CA GLN A 195 -23.53 3.95 -2.10
C GLN A 195 -22.42 3.19 -1.36
N LEU A 196 -21.58 2.43 -2.09
CA LEU A 196 -20.46 1.71 -1.49
C LEU A 196 -19.40 2.68 -0.98
N ILE A 197 -19.07 3.71 -1.76
CA ILE A 197 -18.04 4.70 -1.38
C ILE A 197 -18.53 5.51 -0.18
N GLU A 198 -19.79 5.98 -0.21
CA GLU A 198 -20.41 6.68 0.92
C GLU A 198 -20.37 5.84 2.20
N PHE A 199 -20.70 4.55 2.10
CA PHE A 199 -20.63 3.65 3.25
C PHE A 199 -19.21 3.49 3.83
N LEU A 200 -18.18 3.51 2.98
CA LEU A 200 -16.78 3.41 3.41
C LEU A 200 -16.24 4.74 3.98
N GLN A 201 -16.91 5.86 3.72
CA GLN A 201 -16.53 7.19 4.21
C GLN A 201 -17.11 7.54 5.59
N GLN A 202 -18.20 6.88 5.99
CA GLN A 202 -18.85 7.04 7.31
C GLN A 202 -17.93 6.66 8.47
#